data_AF-A0A531KAB5-F1
#
_entry.id   AF-A0A531KAB5-F1
#
_cell.length_a   1.000
_cell.length_b   1.000
_cell.length_c   1.000
_cell.angle_alpha   90.00
_cell.angle_beta   90.00
_cell.angle_gamma   90.00
#
_symmetry.space_group_name_H-M   'P 1'
#
loop_
_entity.id
_entity.type
_entity.pdbx_description
1 polymer ?
#
loop_
_entity_poly.entity_id
_entity_poly.type
_entity_poly.pdbx_seq_one_letter_code
_entity_poly.pdbx_strand_id
1 'polypeptide(L)'
;IGKNLVGMMMEGAGFDVIDLGINNAVEKYLEAIEQHQPDIIGMSALLTTTMPYMKVVIDTMKEKGIRDDYVVLVGGAPLNEEFGKAVGADAYCRDAAVAVETAKDFMKRKHNVRASA
;
A
#
# COMPACT_ATOMS: atom_id res chain seq x y z
N ILE A 1 -10.51 -4.53 -10.60
CA ILE A 1 -10.00 -3.97 -11.87
C ILE A 1 -8.83 -3.03 -11.62
N GLY A 2 -9.03 -1.86 -10.98
CA GLY A 2 -7.94 -0.90 -10.73
C GLY A 2 -6.71 -1.51 -10.04
N LYS A 3 -6.90 -2.27 -8.95
CA LYS A 3 -5.83 -3.05 -8.28
C LYS A 3 -5.02 -3.93 -9.24
N ASN A 4 -5.69 -4.62 -10.16
CA ASN A 4 -5.01 -5.52 -11.10
C ASN A 4 -4.18 -4.74 -12.13
N LEU A 5 -4.68 -3.59 -12.58
CA LEU A 5 -3.90 -2.69 -13.45
C LEU A 5 -2.65 -2.19 -12.73
N VAL A 6 -2.78 -1.77 -11.46
CA VAL A 6 -1.64 -1.38 -10.63
C VAL A 6 -0.65 -2.53 -10.50
N GLY A 7 -1.13 -3.75 -10.19
CA GLY A 7 -0.29 -4.95 -10.11
C GLY A 7 0.52 -5.20 -11.38
N MET A 8 -0.14 -5.25 -12.54
CA MET A 8 0.54 -5.45 -13.83
C MET A 8 1.57 -4.35 -14.14
N MET A 9 1.27 -3.08 -13.79
CA MET A 9 2.20 -1.97 -14.00
C MET A 9 3.40 -2.02 -13.05
N MET A 10 3.19 -2.47 -11.81
CA MET A 10 4.27 -2.68 -10.83
C MET A 10 5.19 -3.81 -11.28
N GLU A 11 4.63 -4.94 -11.73
CA GLU A 11 5.41 -6.05 -12.32
C GLU A 11 6.23 -5.58 -13.53
N GLY A 12 5.61 -4.84 -14.46
CA GLY A 12 6.30 -4.26 -15.61
C GLY A 12 7.39 -3.24 -15.24
N ALA A 13 7.34 -2.69 -14.03
CA ALA A 13 8.34 -1.80 -13.47
C ALA A 13 9.45 -2.52 -12.68
N GLY A 14 9.40 -3.85 -12.58
CA GLY A 14 10.39 -4.69 -11.93
C GLY A 14 10.11 -5.01 -10.46
N PHE A 15 8.90 -4.74 -9.96
CA PHE A 15 8.49 -5.16 -8.62
C PHE A 15 7.96 -6.60 -8.64
N ASP A 16 8.22 -7.35 -7.58
CA ASP A 16 7.48 -8.58 -7.31
C ASP A 16 6.15 -8.23 -6.62
N VAL A 17 5.05 -8.83 -7.07
CA VAL A 17 3.70 -8.47 -6.64
C VAL A 17 2.96 -9.67 -6.07
N ILE A 18 2.61 -9.56 -4.79
CA ILE A 18 1.76 -10.53 -4.10
C ILE A 18 0.33 -10.00 -4.10
N ASP A 19 -0.52 -10.58 -4.94
CA ASP A 19 -1.93 -10.20 -5.00
C ASP A 19 -2.77 -10.96 -3.96
N LEU A 20 -3.18 -10.26 -2.90
CA LEU A 20 -4.06 -10.83 -1.87
C LEU A 20 -5.51 -11.02 -2.36
N GLY A 21 -5.90 -10.47 -3.50
CA GLY A 21 -7.26 -10.53 -4.04
C GLY A 21 -8.17 -9.40 -3.54
N ILE A 22 -9.46 -9.70 -3.36
CA ILE A 22 -10.48 -8.74 -2.90
C ILE A 22 -11.10 -9.21 -1.58
N ASN A 23 -11.70 -8.28 -0.82
CA ASN A 23 -12.40 -8.58 0.44
C ASN A 23 -11.55 -9.35 1.46
N ASN A 24 -10.32 -8.90 1.66
CA ASN A 24 -9.39 -9.50 2.61
C ASN A 24 -9.58 -8.93 4.00
N ALA A 25 -9.59 -9.82 5.00
CA ALA A 25 -9.55 -9.45 6.40
C ALA A 25 -8.15 -8.93 6.81
N VAL A 26 -8.06 -8.20 7.92
CA VAL A 26 -6.80 -7.59 8.39
C VAL A 26 -5.75 -8.65 8.70
N GLU A 27 -6.20 -9.80 9.22
CA GLU A 27 -5.36 -10.96 9.53
C GLU A 27 -4.61 -11.43 8.29
N LYS A 28 -5.28 -11.46 7.13
CA LYS A 28 -4.66 -11.87 5.87
C LYS A 28 -3.59 -10.90 5.39
N TYR A 29 -3.73 -9.59 5.67
CA TYR A 29 -2.65 -8.64 5.41
C TYR A 29 -1.46 -8.92 6.31
N LEU A 30 -1.70 -9.16 7.61
CA LEU A 30 -0.64 -9.41 8.58
C LEU A 30 0.10 -10.72 8.30
N GLU A 31 -0.61 -11.80 7.98
CA GLU A 31 -0.04 -13.07 7.57
C GLU A 31 0.85 -12.91 6.32
N ALA A 32 0.36 -12.17 5.31
CA ALA A 32 1.14 -11.90 4.11
C ALA A 32 2.39 -11.05 4.40
N ILE A 33 2.28 -10.08 5.29
CA ILE A 33 3.42 -9.26 5.74
C ILE A 33 4.47 -10.13 6.43
N GLU A 34 4.04 -11.01 7.34
CA GLU A 34 4.94 -11.92 8.06
C GLU A 34 5.61 -12.93 7.12
N GLN A 35 4.84 -13.50 6.18
CA GLN A 35 5.33 -14.52 5.26
C GLN A 35 6.28 -13.97 4.19
N HIS A 36 5.97 -12.80 3.64
CA HIS A 36 6.67 -12.28 2.46
C HIS A 36 7.55 -11.07 2.74
N GLN A 37 7.42 -10.43 3.90
CA GLN A 37 8.19 -9.25 4.31
C GLN A 37 8.27 -8.19 3.18
N PRO A 38 7.12 -7.75 2.64
CA PRO A 38 7.11 -6.85 1.49
C PRO A 38 7.71 -5.49 1.84
N ASP A 39 8.22 -4.75 0.85
CA ASP A 39 8.62 -3.36 1.10
C ASP A 39 7.45 -2.37 1.06
N ILE A 40 6.41 -2.72 0.31
CA ILE A 40 5.25 -1.86 0.01
C ILE A 40 3.96 -2.64 0.23
N ILE A 41 3.00 -2.02 0.89
CA ILE A 41 1.64 -2.53 1.06
C ILE A 41 0.70 -1.62 0.26
N GLY A 42 0.01 -2.19 -0.73
CA GLY A 42 -0.97 -1.49 -1.55
C GLY A 42 -2.40 -1.85 -1.15
N MET A 43 -3.25 -0.83 -0.96
CA MET A 43 -4.69 -1.01 -0.73
C MET A 43 -5.53 -0.23 -1.73
N SER A 44 -6.62 -0.85 -2.20
CA SER A 44 -7.54 -0.24 -3.16
C SER A 44 -8.98 -0.38 -2.69
N ALA A 45 -9.78 0.69 -2.81
CA ALA A 45 -11.23 0.65 -2.60
C ALA A 45 -11.98 1.20 -3.82
N LEU A 46 -13.15 0.63 -4.09
CA LEU A 46 -14.04 1.12 -5.15
C LEU A 46 -15.30 1.77 -4.59
N LEU A 47 -15.75 1.33 -3.40
CA LEU A 47 -16.96 1.82 -2.75
C LEU A 47 -16.60 2.70 -1.55
N THR A 48 -17.36 3.77 -1.35
CA THR A 48 -17.20 4.65 -0.18
C THR A 48 -17.37 3.92 1.14
N THR A 49 -18.21 2.88 1.17
CA THR A 49 -18.40 2.00 2.34
C THR A 49 -17.18 1.15 2.68
N THR A 50 -16.30 0.88 1.71
CA THR A 50 -15.07 0.09 1.90
C THR A 50 -13.85 0.94 2.23
N MET A 51 -13.90 2.26 1.99
CA MET A 51 -12.78 3.16 2.27
C MET A 51 -12.30 3.12 3.72
N PRO A 52 -13.19 3.18 4.74
CA PRO A 52 -12.76 3.22 6.14
C PRO A 52 -11.99 1.97 6.58
N TYR A 53 -12.14 0.85 5.87
CA TYR A 53 -11.44 -0.39 6.18
C TYR A 53 -9.92 -0.26 6.05
N MET A 54 -9.43 0.64 5.18
CA MET A 54 -8.00 0.94 5.08
C MET A 54 -7.42 1.45 6.41
N LYS A 55 -8.20 2.25 7.15
CA LYS A 55 -7.81 2.75 8.47
C LYS A 55 -7.70 1.61 9.48
N VAL A 56 -8.63 0.64 9.42
CA VAL A 56 -8.60 -0.54 10.29
C VAL A 56 -7.29 -1.30 10.09
N VAL A 57 -6.90 -1.57 8.84
CA VAL A 57 -5.64 -2.26 8.54
C VAL A 57 -4.42 -1.47 9.05
N ILE A 58 -4.35 -0.17 8.74
CA ILE A 58 -3.21 0.68 9.15
C ILE A 58 -3.14 0.80 10.68
N ASP A 59 -4.25 0.97 11.38
CA ASP A 59 -4.24 1.08 12.83
C ASP A 59 -3.86 -0.23 13.51
N THR A 60 -4.32 -1.38 12.99
CA THR A 60 -3.86 -2.68 13.50
C THR A 60 -2.35 -2.88 13.28
N MET A 61 -1.80 -2.38 12.16
CA MET A 61 -0.34 -2.36 11.97
C MET A 61 0.37 -1.47 12.99
N LYS A 62 -0.21 -0.31 13.36
CA LYS A 62 0.33 0.56 14.41
C LYS A 62 0.27 -0.10 15.79
N GLU A 63 -0.85 -0.75 16.13
CA GLU A 63 -1.02 -1.49 17.38
C GLU A 63 0.02 -2.62 17.52
N LYS A 64 0.39 -3.26 16.41
CA LYS A 64 1.46 -4.27 16.36
C LYS A 64 2.87 -3.67 16.33
N GLY A 65 3.01 -2.36 16.25
CA GLY A 65 4.29 -1.66 16.20
C GLY A 65 5.07 -1.85 14.89
N ILE A 66 4.41 -2.31 13.82
CA ILE A 66 5.06 -2.63 12.54
C ILE A 66 4.77 -1.61 11.44
N ARG A 67 3.89 -0.63 11.68
CA ARG A 67 3.43 0.32 10.62
C ARG A 67 4.58 1.05 9.94
N ASP A 68 5.57 1.50 10.69
CA ASP A 68 6.65 2.37 10.18
C ASP A 68 7.74 1.60 9.41
N ASP A 69 7.72 0.26 9.44
CA ASP A 69 8.67 -0.58 8.70
C ASP A 69 8.31 -0.71 7.20
N TYR A 70 7.07 -0.38 6.86
CA TYR A 70 6.48 -0.60 5.53
C TYR A 70 6.01 0.71 4.90
N VAL A 71 6.10 0.77 3.57
CA VAL A 71 5.50 1.86 2.79
C VAL A 71 4.06 1.49 2.45
N VAL A 72 3.09 2.27 2.89
CA VAL A 72 1.66 2.04 2.67
C VAL A 72 1.14 3.00 1.58
N LEU A 73 0.71 2.43 0.46
CA LEU A 73 0.09 3.16 -0.65
C LEU A 73 -1.41 2.87 -0.71
N VAL A 74 -2.22 3.91 -0.82
CA VAL A 74 -3.68 3.78 -0.94
C VAL A 74 -4.18 4.38 -2.24
N GLY A 75 -5.22 3.79 -2.83
CA GLY A 75 -5.84 4.30 -4.06
C GLY A 75 -7.28 3.83 -4.24
N GLY A 76 -7.93 4.31 -5.29
CA GLY A 76 -9.31 3.95 -5.59
C GLY A 76 -10.16 5.13 -6.06
N ALA A 77 -11.23 4.84 -6.81
CA ALA A 77 -12.07 5.87 -7.42
C ALA A 77 -12.67 6.89 -6.44
N PRO A 78 -13.11 6.51 -5.22
CA PRO A 78 -13.68 7.48 -4.29
C PRO A 78 -12.64 8.13 -3.36
N LEU A 79 -11.35 7.82 -3.50
CA LEU A 79 -10.30 8.34 -2.60
C LEU A 79 -9.77 9.68 -3.08
N ASN A 80 -9.18 10.41 -2.14
CA ASN A 80 -8.43 11.63 -2.38
C ASN A 80 -7.22 11.70 -1.43
N GLU A 81 -6.41 12.74 -1.60
CA GLU A 81 -5.19 12.93 -0.81
C GLU A 81 -5.48 13.14 0.68
N GLU A 82 -6.54 13.87 1.01
CA GLU A 82 -6.95 14.13 2.39
C GLU A 82 -7.30 12.83 3.13
N PHE A 83 -8.05 11.93 2.47
CA PHE A 83 -8.40 10.64 3.03
C PHE A 83 -7.15 9.78 3.25
N GLY A 84 -6.24 9.72 2.27
CA GLY A 84 -4.99 8.97 2.41
C GLY A 84 -4.16 9.41 3.61
N LYS A 85 -4.03 10.73 3.82
CA LYS A 85 -3.37 11.30 5.00
C LYS A 85 -4.12 10.96 6.29
N ALA A 86 -5.45 11.10 6.30
CA ALA A 86 -6.28 10.85 7.48
C ALA A 86 -6.21 9.40 7.98
N VAL A 87 -6.07 8.43 7.07
CA VAL A 87 -5.92 7.00 7.45
C VAL A 87 -4.48 6.64 7.83
N GLY A 88 -3.52 7.53 7.60
CA GLY A 88 -2.11 7.31 7.92
C GLY A 88 -1.37 6.49 6.87
N ALA A 89 -1.74 6.61 5.58
CA ALA A 89 -0.96 6.07 4.48
C ALA A 89 0.21 7.01 4.12
N ASP A 90 1.26 6.46 3.52
CA ASP A 90 2.44 7.24 3.10
C ASP A 90 2.17 8.02 1.81
N ALA A 91 1.31 7.49 0.94
CA ALA A 91 0.82 8.24 -0.22
C ALA A 91 -0.53 7.75 -0.72
N TYR A 92 -1.31 8.71 -1.24
CA TYR A 92 -2.45 8.45 -2.09
C TYR A 92 -2.02 8.43 -3.57
N CYS A 93 -2.40 7.37 -4.29
CA CYS A 93 -2.11 7.20 -5.70
C CYS A 93 -3.42 7.27 -6.50
N ARG A 94 -3.57 8.34 -7.30
CA ARG A 94 -4.80 8.60 -8.08
C ARG A 94 -5.01 7.62 -9.24
N ASP A 95 -3.93 7.07 -9.77
CA ASP A 95 -3.93 6.15 -10.91
C ASP A 95 -2.72 5.21 -10.83
N ALA A 96 -2.66 4.24 -11.76
CA ALA A 96 -1.63 3.20 -11.74
C ALA A 96 -0.24 3.70 -12.14
N ALA A 97 -0.13 4.74 -12.97
CA ALA A 97 1.15 5.34 -13.32
C ALA A 97 1.76 6.03 -12.10
N VAL A 98 0.96 6.84 -11.41
CA VAL A 98 1.37 7.53 -10.17
C VAL A 98 1.74 6.51 -9.09
N ALA A 99 1.04 5.38 -8.99
CA ALA A 99 1.39 4.32 -8.03
C ALA A 99 2.81 3.76 -8.26
N VAL A 100 3.18 3.48 -9.51
CA VAL A 100 4.50 2.96 -9.87
C VAL A 100 5.59 4.00 -9.62
N GLU A 101 5.38 5.25 -10.02
CA GLU A 101 6.34 6.33 -9.77
C GLU A 101 6.57 6.55 -8.28
N THR A 102 5.49 6.61 -7.51
CA THR A 102 5.52 6.79 -6.06
C THR A 102 6.27 5.63 -5.39
N ALA A 103 5.98 4.39 -5.78
CA ALA A 103 6.67 3.20 -5.28
C ALA A 103 8.19 3.27 -5.52
N LYS A 104 8.61 3.62 -6.74
CA LYS A 104 10.03 3.79 -7.08
C LYS A 104 10.71 4.84 -6.22
N ASP A 105 10.04 5.98 -6.00
CA ASP A 105 10.58 7.07 -5.20
C ASP A 105 10.74 6.68 -3.72
N PHE A 106 9.77 5.96 -3.15
CA PHE A 106 9.91 5.42 -1.80
C PHE A 106 11.03 4.40 -1.68
N MET A 107 11.19 3.49 -2.65
CA MET A 107 12.27 2.51 -2.63
C MET A 107 13.65 3.16 -2.73
N LYS A 108 13.80 4.18 -3.59
CA LYS A 108 15.04 4.98 -3.66
C LYS A 108 15.35 5.65 -2.31
N ARG A 109 14.36 6.27 -1.67
CA ARG A 109 14.54 6.90 -0.35
C ARG A 109 14.94 5.88 0.71
N LYS A 110 14.24 4.74 0.78
CA LYS A 110 14.54 3.65 1.72
C LYS A 110 15.96 3.11 1.53
N HIS A 111 16.40 2.94 0.28
CA HIS A 111 17.77 2.55 -0.04
C HIS A 111 18.81 3.58 0.45
N ASN A 112 18.59 4.87 0.19
CA ASN A 112 19.52 5.94 0.58
C ASN A 112 19.64 6.08 2.11
N VAL A 113 18.55 5.91 2.85
CA VAL A 113 18.56 5.91 4.33
C VAL A 113 19.38 4.73 4.86
N ARG A 114 19.19 3.52 4.30
CA ARG A 114 19.97 2.33 4.70
C ARG A 114 21.45 2.40 4.32
N ALA A 115 21.79 3.08 3.22
CA ALA A 115 23.19 3.27 2.80
C ALA A 115 23.95 4.32 3.63
N SER A 116 23.24 5.17 4.38
CA SER A 116 23.81 6.25 5.18
C SER A 116 23.83 5.96 6.68
N ALA A 117 23.32 4.80 7.12
CA ALA A 117 23.28 4.33 8.50
C ALA A 117 24.31 3.21 8.71
#